data_AF-A0A3D2HXL1-F1
#
_entry.id   AF-A0A3D2HXL1-F1
#
_cell.length_a   1.000
_cell.length_b   1.000
_cell.length_c   1.000
_cell.angle_alpha   90.00
_cell.angle_beta   90.00
_cell.angle_gamma   90.00
#
_symmetry.space_group_name_H-M   'P 1'
#
loop_
_entity.id
_entity.type
_entity.pdbx_description
1 polymer ?
#
loop_
_entity_poly.entity_id
_entity_poly.type
_entity_poly.pdbx_seq_one_letter_code
_entity_poly.pdbx_strand_id
1 'polypeptide(L)'
;MKRFFSLFLAIILICSMSVTAFADSVDSADSVSPAKLHVAREAGSDTVDMLAAEHLSTMKLQFAANPSALGFGADELSCALLGNAFTLYVFDTSGRIVSDDTLAYPVIYNDEIIAVLEVYYDNTTDAYYYTFGKAYAENLNELRYESDVNTNANLIIGRVADKLFITDGSNVDVIYEMPVDQIASVSSVDIESVCDVLAQNVRASFSAINEVNTQSDQVMPESSQASVTPRSMPNPLPVPHVAQTGVCGVAAWAAVLNYRFGTSYTNATLATAMADDYSNGTGGIPNMDDYRDYANDVHDAGCVRANSLFSAQ
;
A
#
# COMPACT_ATOMS: atom_id res chain seq x y z
N MET A 1 -48.44 23.38 41.53
CA MET A 1 -48.19 21.94 41.27
C MET A 1 -47.75 21.62 39.83
N LYS A 2 -48.38 22.18 38.76
CA LYS A 2 -47.94 21.91 37.37
C LYS A 2 -46.48 22.29 37.04
N ARG A 3 -45.96 23.37 37.65
CA ARG A 3 -44.57 23.83 37.42
C ARG A 3 -43.51 22.96 38.12
N PHE A 4 -43.85 22.31 39.24
CA PHE A 4 -42.95 21.38 39.93
C PHE A 4 -42.92 20.01 39.24
N PHE A 5 -44.04 19.57 38.66
CA PHE A 5 -44.10 18.30 37.91
C PHE A 5 -43.27 18.34 36.63
N SER A 6 -43.22 19.49 35.94
CA SER A 6 -42.39 19.67 34.74
C SER A 6 -40.89 19.66 35.06
N LEU A 7 -40.49 20.17 36.21
CA LEU A 7 -39.09 20.15 36.66
C LEU A 7 -38.68 18.71 37.02
N PHE A 8 -39.54 17.97 37.71
CA PHE A 8 -39.28 16.58 38.07
C PHE A 8 -39.21 15.66 36.84
N LEU A 9 -40.09 15.88 35.85
CA LEU A 9 -40.06 15.15 34.57
C LEU A 9 -38.78 15.45 33.77
N ALA A 10 -38.30 16.69 33.78
CA ALA A 10 -37.05 17.08 33.12
C ALA A 10 -35.81 16.43 33.78
N ILE A 11 -35.77 16.37 35.11
CA ILE A 11 -34.66 15.73 35.86
C ILE A 11 -34.64 14.22 35.59
N ILE A 12 -35.79 13.55 35.55
CA ILE A 12 -35.84 12.11 35.22
C ILE A 12 -35.33 11.86 33.80
N LEU A 13 -35.71 12.71 32.83
CA LEU A 13 -35.27 12.58 31.43
C LEU A 13 -33.75 12.78 31.28
N ILE A 14 -33.15 13.68 32.07
CA ILE A 14 -31.70 13.90 32.10
C ILE A 14 -30.98 12.72 32.78
N CYS A 15 -31.56 12.11 33.81
CA CYS A 15 -30.95 10.99 34.54
C CYS A 15 -31.20 9.61 33.90
N SER A 16 -32.18 9.46 33.00
CA SER A 16 -32.50 8.19 32.33
C SER A 16 -31.83 8.00 30.97
N MET A 17 -31.17 9.03 30.43
CA MET A 17 -30.36 8.89 29.22
C MET A 17 -28.93 8.50 29.60
N SER A 18 -28.75 7.22 29.93
CA SER A 18 -27.43 6.58 29.88
C SER A 18 -27.02 6.42 28.41
N VAL A 19 -26.69 7.52 27.75
CA VAL A 19 -25.84 7.45 26.57
C VAL A 19 -24.43 7.34 27.12
N THR A 20 -23.80 6.18 26.99
CA THR A 20 -22.34 6.09 27.00
C THR A 20 -21.85 6.84 25.77
N ALA A 21 -21.84 8.17 25.84
CA ALA A 21 -20.99 9.00 25.02
C ALA A 21 -19.60 8.91 25.66
N PHE A 22 -18.66 8.26 24.96
CA PHE A 22 -17.25 8.36 25.32
C PHE A 22 -16.87 9.83 25.11
N ALA A 23 -16.82 10.58 26.21
CA ALA A 23 -16.25 11.91 26.24
C ALA A 23 -14.73 11.75 26.25
N ASP A 24 -14.16 12.17 25.13
CA ASP A 24 -12.76 12.36 24.82
C ASP A 24 -12.00 13.02 25.98
N SER A 25 -10.89 12.41 26.40
CA SER A 25 -9.97 13.03 27.34
C SER A 25 -9.16 14.08 26.59
N VAL A 26 -9.56 15.34 26.73
CA VAL A 26 -8.77 16.48 26.28
C VAL A 26 -7.51 16.57 27.15
N ASP A 27 -6.42 15.96 26.70
CA ASP A 27 -5.09 16.27 27.18
C ASP A 27 -4.60 17.54 26.48
N SER A 28 -4.22 18.50 27.31
CA SER A 28 -3.67 19.80 26.98
C SER A 28 -2.45 19.71 26.03
N ALA A 29 -2.50 20.51 24.96
CA ALA A 29 -1.47 20.65 23.95
C ALA A 29 -0.11 21.09 24.52
N ASP A 30 0.93 20.29 24.24
CA ASP A 30 2.26 20.76 23.81
C ASP A 30 3.12 19.60 23.25
N SER A 31 2.48 18.78 22.42
CA SER A 31 3.03 17.99 21.31
C SER A 31 1.81 17.31 20.69
N VAL A 32 1.30 17.77 19.55
CA VAL A 32 0.22 17.03 18.87
C VAL A 32 0.86 15.73 18.41
N SER A 33 0.71 14.67 19.21
CA SER A 33 1.04 13.32 18.76
C SER A 33 0.24 13.11 17.47
N PRO A 34 0.86 12.66 16.38
CA PRO A 34 0.13 12.47 15.14
C PRO A 34 -1.06 11.53 15.38
N ALA A 35 -2.18 11.78 14.70
CA ALA A 35 -3.39 11.01 14.91
C ALA A 35 -3.13 9.50 14.69
N LYS A 36 -3.82 8.66 15.47
CA LYS A 36 -3.83 7.22 15.24
C LYS A 36 -4.87 6.91 14.18
N LEU A 37 -4.49 6.17 13.15
CA LEU A 37 -5.41 5.76 12.09
C LEU A 37 -6.01 4.40 12.44
N HIS A 38 -7.26 4.39 12.90
CA HIS A 38 -7.98 3.18 13.26
C HIS A 38 -8.66 2.58 12.03
N VAL A 39 -8.04 1.57 11.43
CA VAL A 39 -8.48 0.99 10.16
C VAL A 39 -9.05 -0.41 10.34
N ALA A 40 -10.05 -0.73 9.52
CA ALA A 40 -10.70 -2.02 9.43
C ALA A 40 -9.71 -3.15 9.12
N ARG A 41 -9.88 -4.26 9.84
CA ARG A 41 -9.22 -5.54 9.64
C ARG A 41 -10.27 -6.65 9.76
N GLU A 42 -10.51 -7.35 8.65
CA GLU A 42 -11.26 -8.61 8.63
C GLU A 42 -10.53 -9.67 9.45
N ALA A 43 -11.28 -10.66 9.94
CA ALA A 43 -10.73 -11.75 10.73
C ALA A 43 -9.68 -12.53 9.91
N GLY A 44 -8.40 -12.23 10.15
CA GLY A 44 -7.27 -12.96 9.60
C GLY A 44 -6.98 -14.24 10.40
N SER A 45 -6.19 -15.13 9.82
CA SER A 45 -5.59 -16.24 10.56
C SER A 45 -4.29 -15.77 11.21
N ASP A 46 -4.04 -16.16 12.47
CA ASP A 46 -2.75 -15.96 13.16
C ASP A 46 -1.56 -16.43 12.31
N THR A 47 -1.78 -17.39 11.41
CA THR A 47 -0.79 -17.85 10.43
C THR A 47 -0.31 -16.73 9.49
N VAL A 48 -1.20 -15.85 9.04
CA VAL A 48 -0.85 -14.78 8.09
C VAL A 48 -0.02 -13.71 8.79
N ASP A 49 -0.33 -13.40 10.06
CA ASP A 49 0.44 -12.47 10.87
C ASP A 49 1.87 -12.98 11.10
N MET A 50 2.03 -14.28 11.38
CA MET A 50 3.35 -14.91 11.50
C MET A 50 4.13 -14.87 10.18
N LEU A 51 3.46 -15.14 9.04
CA LEU A 51 4.09 -15.08 7.72
C LEU A 51 4.58 -13.65 7.41
N ALA A 52 3.81 -12.63 7.72
CA ALA A 52 4.21 -11.23 7.53
C ALA A 52 5.48 -10.89 8.34
N ALA A 53 5.55 -11.34 9.60
CA ALA A 53 6.73 -11.16 10.46
C ALA A 53 7.97 -11.89 9.92
N GLU A 54 7.80 -13.12 9.42
CA GLU A 54 8.86 -13.90 8.78
C GLU A 54 9.36 -13.22 7.49
N HIS A 55 8.45 -12.69 6.67
CA HIS A 55 8.79 -11.98 5.44
C HIS A 55 9.55 -10.68 5.72
N LEU A 56 9.13 -9.87 6.70
CA LEU A 56 9.88 -8.67 7.10
C LEU A 56 11.28 -9.04 7.58
N SER A 57 11.42 -10.09 8.40
CA SER A 57 12.71 -10.59 8.89
C SER A 57 13.61 -11.05 7.74
N THR A 58 13.03 -11.75 6.76
CA THR A 58 13.74 -12.19 5.55
C THR A 58 14.21 -11.01 4.72
N MET A 59 13.38 -9.98 4.52
CA MET A 59 13.76 -8.76 3.80
C MET A 59 14.91 -8.02 4.49
N LYS A 60 14.86 -7.88 5.83
CA LYS A 60 15.97 -7.30 6.59
C LYS A 60 17.28 -8.02 6.35
N LEU A 61 17.28 -9.35 6.38
CA LEU A 61 18.48 -10.15 6.15
C LEU A 61 18.98 -10.08 4.71
N GLN A 62 18.07 -10.20 3.73
CA GLN A 62 18.40 -10.21 2.31
C GLN A 62 18.99 -8.88 1.85
N PHE A 63 18.50 -7.76 2.41
CA PHE A 63 18.90 -6.42 2.01
C PHE A 63 19.83 -5.73 3.02
N ALA A 64 20.30 -6.43 4.06
CA ALA A 64 21.18 -5.87 5.10
C ALA A 64 22.42 -5.17 4.53
N ALA A 65 23.01 -5.72 3.47
CA ALA A 65 24.21 -5.18 2.83
C ALA A 65 23.92 -4.04 1.83
N ASN A 66 22.69 -3.89 1.34
CA ASN A 66 22.29 -2.86 0.39
C ASN A 66 20.80 -2.47 0.52
N PRO A 67 20.41 -1.84 1.63
CA PRO A 67 19.02 -1.42 1.88
C PRO A 67 18.57 -0.33 0.91
N SER A 68 19.51 0.46 0.38
CA SER A 68 19.26 1.46 -0.66
C SER A 68 18.72 0.88 -1.96
N ALA A 69 18.91 -0.41 -2.24
CA ALA A 69 18.29 -1.08 -3.40
C ALA A 69 16.76 -1.07 -3.34
N LEU A 70 16.18 -0.94 -2.14
CA LEU A 70 14.74 -0.78 -1.91
C LEU A 70 14.36 0.65 -1.49
N GLY A 71 15.32 1.59 -1.55
CA GLY A 71 15.10 2.98 -1.17
C GLY A 71 15.13 3.26 0.34
N PHE A 72 15.68 2.35 1.15
CA PHE A 72 15.79 2.54 2.61
C PHE A 72 17.20 2.93 3.06
N GLY A 73 17.27 3.69 4.15
CA GLY A 73 18.47 3.83 4.96
C GLY A 73 18.84 2.52 5.68
N ALA A 74 20.10 2.39 6.10
CA ALA A 74 20.58 1.17 6.75
C ALA A 74 19.91 0.91 8.10
N ASP A 75 19.80 1.94 8.93
CA ASP A 75 19.14 1.85 10.23
C ASP A 75 17.61 1.77 10.08
N GLU A 76 17.06 2.45 9.07
CA GLU A 76 15.62 2.48 8.76
C GLU A 76 15.07 1.05 8.55
N LEU A 77 15.67 0.25 7.66
CA LEU A 77 15.17 -1.11 7.38
C LEU A 77 15.50 -2.09 8.51
N SER A 78 16.71 -2.03 9.08
CA SER A 78 17.14 -3.02 10.08
C SER A 78 16.33 -2.93 11.38
N CYS A 79 15.99 -1.71 11.81
CA CYS A 79 15.19 -1.45 13.00
C CYS A 79 13.67 -1.42 12.75
N ALA A 80 13.23 -1.59 11.51
CA ALA A 80 11.81 -1.53 11.16
C ALA A 80 10.96 -2.57 11.91
N LEU A 81 9.77 -2.21 12.38
CA LEU A 81 8.86 -3.10 13.09
C LEU A 81 7.59 -3.31 12.28
N LEU A 82 6.95 -4.47 12.44
CA LEU A 82 5.67 -4.74 11.80
C LEU A 82 4.57 -4.02 12.59
N GLY A 83 3.74 -3.24 11.90
CA GLY A 83 2.58 -2.56 12.45
C GLY A 83 1.33 -3.45 12.46
N ASN A 84 0.27 -2.96 13.08
CA ASN A 84 -1.02 -3.64 13.05
C ASN A 84 -1.58 -3.69 11.62
N ALA A 85 -2.05 -4.88 11.23
CA ALA A 85 -2.58 -5.10 9.90
C ALA A 85 -3.92 -4.38 9.66
N PHE A 86 -4.18 -4.06 8.40
CA PHE A 86 -5.50 -3.68 7.91
C PHE A 86 -5.88 -4.49 6.67
N THR A 87 -7.17 -4.59 6.39
CA THR A 87 -7.66 -5.24 5.17
C THR A 87 -7.67 -4.23 4.03
N LEU A 88 -7.07 -4.61 2.91
CA LEU A 88 -7.19 -3.86 1.66
C LEU A 88 -8.39 -4.39 0.88
N TYR A 89 -9.51 -3.67 0.92
CA TYR A 89 -10.71 -4.06 0.19
C TYR A 89 -10.60 -3.63 -1.28
N VAL A 90 -10.87 -4.55 -2.20
CA VAL A 90 -10.97 -4.25 -3.63
C VAL A 90 -12.43 -4.16 -4.02
N PHE A 91 -12.79 -3.08 -4.70
CA PHE A 91 -14.15 -2.79 -5.17
C PHE A 91 -14.24 -2.80 -6.69
N ASP A 92 -15.39 -3.21 -7.18
CA ASP A 92 -15.79 -2.90 -8.56
C ASP A 92 -16.39 -1.49 -8.63
N THR A 93 -16.58 -0.97 -9.85
CA THR A 93 -17.16 0.36 -10.07
C THR A 93 -18.65 0.46 -9.68
N SER A 94 -19.27 -0.64 -9.25
CA SER A 94 -20.63 -0.67 -8.71
C SER A 94 -20.64 -0.68 -7.17
N GLY A 95 -19.47 -0.56 -6.54
CA GLY A 95 -19.29 -0.51 -5.10
C GLY A 95 -19.41 -1.86 -4.39
N ARG A 96 -19.30 -2.97 -5.12
CA ARG A 96 -19.29 -4.31 -4.52
C ARG A 96 -17.86 -4.69 -4.18
N ILE A 97 -17.68 -5.28 -3.00
CA ILE A 97 -16.42 -5.91 -2.61
C ILE A 97 -16.18 -7.10 -3.54
N VAL A 98 -15.11 -7.04 -4.31
CA VAL A 98 -14.62 -8.13 -5.18
C VAL A 98 -13.53 -8.94 -4.51
N SER A 99 -12.76 -8.31 -3.61
CA SER A 99 -11.76 -9.00 -2.79
C SER A 99 -11.56 -8.30 -1.45
N ASP A 100 -11.27 -9.09 -0.42
CA ASP A 100 -10.87 -8.68 0.93
C ASP A 100 -9.77 -9.61 1.50
N ASP A 101 -9.11 -10.34 0.61
CA ASP A 101 -8.12 -11.39 0.90
C ASP A 101 -6.69 -10.86 1.08
N THR A 102 -6.50 -9.54 0.94
CA THR A 102 -5.21 -8.89 1.08
C THR A 102 -5.12 -8.22 2.44
N LEU A 103 -4.17 -8.67 3.25
CA LEU A 103 -3.82 -8.03 4.52
C LEU A 103 -2.55 -7.21 4.34
N ALA A 104 -2.65 -5.92 4.60
CA ALA A 104 -1.54 -4.98 4.52
C ALA A 104 -1.01 -4.67 5.93
N TYR A 105 0.31 -4.75 6.07
CA TYR A 105 1.02 -4.50 7.32
C TYR A 105 1.93 -3.28 7.11
N PRO A 106 1.63 -2.16 7.78
CA PRO A 106 2.55 -1.04 7.84
C PRO A 106 3.87 -1.50 8.43
N VAL A 107 4.96 -0.96 7.92
CA VAL A 107 6.30 -1.20 8.46
C VAL A 107 6.77 0.11 9.06
N ILE A 108 7.06 0.07 10.37
CA ILE A 108 7.20 1.26 11.22
C ILE A 108 8.65 1.46 11.61
N TYR A 109 9.14 2.69 11.49
CA TYR A 109 10.42 3.12 12.05
C TYR A 109 10.26 4.53 12.62
N ASN A 110 10.67 4.74 13.88
CA ASN A 110 10.52 6.02 14.59
C ASN A 110 9.09 6.61 14.51
N ASP A 111 8.07 5.79 14.77
CA ASP A 111 6.64 6.18 14.72
C ASP A 111 6.12 6.64 13.35
N GLU A 112 6.89 6.43 12.28
CA GLU A 112 6.50 6.66 10.89
C GLU A 112 6.31 5.35 10.14
N ILE A 113 5.31 5.32 9.27
CA ILE A 113 5.11 4.22 8.32
C ILE A 113 6.10 4.42 7.16
N ILE A 114 7.14 3.59 7.09
CA ILE A 114 8.21 3.70 6.09
C ILE A 114 7.99 2.79 4.87
N ALA A 115 7.15 1.77 5.01
CA ALA A 115 6.81 0.82 3.96
C ALA A 115 5.47 0.14 4.27
N VAL A 116 4.97 -0.61 3.29
CA VAL A 116 3.85 -1.53 3.48
C VAL A 116 4.24 -2.90 2.96
N LEU A 117 3.92 -3.93 3.74
CA LEU A 117 4.03 -5.33 3.39
C LEU A 117 2.63 -5.88 3.19
N GLU A 118 2.27 -6.24 1.97
CA GLU A 118 0.95 -6.81 1.67
C GLU A 118 1.09 -8.31 1.54
N VAL A 119 0.24 -9.09 2.22
CA VAL A 119 0.15 -10.53 2.08
C VAL A 119 -1.21 -10.87 1.47
N TYR A 120 -1.20 -11.63 0.39
CA TYR A 120 -2.41 -12.04 -0.32
C TYR A 120 -2.35 -13.51 -0.70
N TYR A 121 -3.53 -14.13 -0.84
CA TYR A 121 -3.66 -15.53 -1.22
C TYR A 121 -3.94 -15.65 -2.72
N ASP A 122 -3.05 -16.30 -3.47
CA ASP A 122 -3.34 -16.60 -4.88
C ASP A 122 -4.04 -17.96 -4.99
N ASN A 123 -5.35 -17.90 -5.25
CA ASN A 123 -6.19 -19.08 -5.48
C ASN A 123 -5.74 -19.93 -6.70
N THR A 124 -4.96 -19.35 -7.63
CA THR A 124 -4.47 -20.06 -8.83
C THR A 124 -3.35 -21.02 -8.48
N THR A 125 -2.43 -20.58 -7.62
CA THR A 125 -1.26 -21.36 -7.21
C THR A 125 -1.40 -21.99 -5.82
N ASP A 126 -2.52 -21.72 -5.14
CA ASP A 126 -2.86 -22.25 -3.82
C ASP A 126 -1.81 -21.89 -2.76
N ALA A 127 -1.32 -20.64 -2.82
CA ALA A 127 -0.19 -20.18 -2.01
C ALA A 127 -0.32 -18.71 -1.61
N TYR A 128 0.30 -18.36 -0.48
CA TYR A 128 0.46 -16.96 -0.05
C TYR A 128 1.65 -16.32 -0.76
N TYR A 129 1.45 -15.07 -1.18
CA TYR A 129 2.47 -14.20 -1.74
C TYR A 129 2.52 -12.91 -0.95
N TYR A 130 3.62 -12.19 -1.10
CA TYR A 130 3.77 -10.88 -0.49
C TYR A 130 4.37 -9.86 -1.45
N THR A 131 3.99 -8.61 -1.24
CA THR A 131 4.68 -7.43 -1.76
C THR A 131 5.33 -6.70 -0.59
N PHE A 132 6.42 -5.98 -0.86
CA PHE A 132 7.07 -5.11 0.11
C PHE A 132 7.61 -3.88 -0.61
N GLY A 133 7.22 -2.70 -0.16
CA GLY A 133 7.72 -1.47 -0.76
C GLY A 133 7.22 -0.21 -0.05
N LYS A 134 7.71 0.94 -0.51
CA LYS A 134 7.36 2.26 0.03
C LYS A 134 6.05 2.83 -0.54
N ALA A 135 5.36 2.08 -1.40
CA ALA A 135 4.15 2.56 -2.04
C ALA A 135 3.14 3.02 -0.98
N TYR A 136 2.61 4.23 -1.16
CA TYR A 136 1.61 4.92 -0.32
C TYR A 136 1.91 5.02 1.19
N ALA A 137 3.10 4.63 1.66
CA ALA A 137 3.50 4.71 3.06
C ALA A 137 3.57 6.17 3.56
N GLU A 138 4.15 7.05 2.73
CA GLU A 138 4.19 8.50 3.00
C GLU A 138 2.77 9.09 3.06
N ASN A 139 1.91 8.73 2.10
CA ASN A 139 0.52 9.18 2.08
C ASN A 139 -0.25 8.75 3.33
N LEU A 140 -0.02 7.53 3.85
CA LEU A 140 -0.60 7.11 5.12
C LEU A 140 -0.11 7.93 6.32
N ASN A 141 1.13 8.43 6.28
CA ASN A 141 1.60 9.34 7.32
C ASN A 141 0.98 10.74 7.18
N GLU A 142 0.82 11.25 5.96
CA GLU A 142 0.23 12.57 5.68
C GLU A 142 -1.19 12.68 6.25
N LEU A 143 -2.00 11.63 6.09
CA LEU A 143 -3.37 11.54 6.65
C LEU A 143 -3.46 11.75 8.16
N ARG A 144 -2.36 11.53 8.89
CA ARG A 144 -2.30 11.73 10.35
C ARG A 144 -2.23 13.20 10.74
N TYR A 145 -1.98 14.08 9.77
CA TYR A 145 -1.84 15.52 9.93
C TYR A 145 -2.95 16.28 9.19
N GLU A 146 -3.25 15.89 7.96
CA GLU A 146 -4.24 16.53 7.11
C GLU A 146 -5.01 15.47 6.32
N SER A 147 -6.33 15.47 6.44
CA SER A 147 -7.20 14.46 5.84
C SER A 147 -8.63 15.01 5.74
N ASP A 148 -9.30 14.70 4.64
CA ASP A 148 -10.72 15.02 4.45
C ASP A 148 -11.65 14.04 5.21
N VAL A 149 -11.10 12.90 5.65
CA VAL A 149 -11.83 11.93 6.50
C VAL A 149 -11.66 12.22 7.99
N ASN A 150 -12.68 11.90 8.78
CA ASN A 150 -12.60 11.98 10.23
C ASN A 150 -11.71 10.84 10.77
N THR A 151 -10.45 11.15 11.10
CA THR A 151 -9.48 10.17 11.60
C THR A 151 -9.84 9.56 12.96
N ASN A 152 -10.81 10.13 13.68
CA ASN A 152 -11.35 9.56 14.92
C ASN A 152 -12.50 8.56 14.67
N ALA A 153 -12.93 8.41 13.42
CA ALA A 153 -13.90 7.40 13.01
C ALA A 153 -13.21 6.05 12.74
N ASN A 154 -14.04 5.03 12.56
CA ASN A 154 -13.61 3.74 12.05
C ASN A 154 -13.37 3.85 10.55
N LEU A 155 -12.11 3.72 10.11
CA LEU A 155 -11.70 3.95 8.73
C LEU A 155 -11.63 2.64 7.94
N ILE A 156 -11.87 2.73 6.64
CA ILE A 156 -11.70 1.63 5.68
C ILE A 156 -10.74 2.09 4.59
N ILE A 157 -9.78 1.25 4.23
CA ILE A 157 -8.92 1.47 3.07
C ILE A 157 -9.40 0.57 1.93
N GLY A 158 -9.62 1.20 0.78
CA GLY A 158 -10.19 0.55 -0.38
C GLY A 158 -9.39 0.84 -1.65
N ARG A 159 -9.49 -0.08 -2.60
CA ARG A 159 -9.02 0.11 -3.97
C ARG A 159 -10.18 -0.03 -4.93
N VAL A 160 -10.32 0.92 -5.84
CA VAL A 160 -11.26 0.85 -6.95
C VAL A 160 -10.57 1.39 -8.19
N ALA A 161 -10.58 0.59 -9.26
CA ALA A 161 -9.91 0.94 -10.51
C ALA A 161 -8.43 1.33 -10.28
N ASP A 162 -8.08 2.56 -10.61
CA ASP A 162 -6.75 3.17 -10.48
C ASP A 162 -6.52 3.86 -9.13
N LYS A 163 -7.51 3.90 -8.24
CA LYS A 163 -7.41 4.66 -6.98
C LYS A 163 -7.34 3.76 -5.77
N LEU A 164 -6.41 4.07 -4.89
CA LEU A 164 -6.38 3.65 -3.50
C LEU A 164 -6.91 4.83 -2.66
N PHE A 165 -7.85 4.55 -1.77
CA PHE A 165 -8.55 5.58 -0.99
C PHE A 165 -8.77 5.12 0.45
N ILE A 166 -9.03 6.09 1.32
CA ILE A 166 -9.49 5.88 2.69
C ILE A 166 -10.86 6.56 2.87
N THR A 167 -11.73 5.98 3.69
CA THR A 167 -13.06 6.53 3.96
C THR A 167 -13.48 6.31 5.40
N ASP A 168 -14.23 7.27 5.95
CA ASP A 168 -14.99 7.14 7.21
C ASP A 168 -16.46 6.74 6.97
N GLY A 169 -16.83 6.43 5.72
CA GLY A 169 -18.19 6.14 5.27
C GLY A 169 -19.02 7.36 4.88
N SER A 170 -18.52 8.59 5.09
CA SER A 170 -19.17 9.85 4.68
C SER A 170 -18.31 10.64 3.70
N ASN A 171 -17.00 10.65 3.91
CA ASN A 171 -16.02 11.32 3.08
C ASN A 171 -15.00 10.31 2.55
N VAL A 172 -14.32 10.69 1.48
CA VAL A 172 -13.27 9.90 0.84
C VAL A 172 -12.04 10.77 0.67
N ASP A 173 -10.88 10.21 1.02
CA ASP A 173 -9.59 10.79 0.69
C ASP A 173 -8.82 9.81 -0.20
N VAL A 174 -8.26 10.32 -1.31
CA VAL A 174 -7.53 9.50 -2.29
C VAL A 174 -6.06 9.50 -1.91
N ILE A 175 -5.58 8.34 -1.47
CA ILE A 175 -4.25 8.21 -0.87
C ILE A 175 -3.18 7.86 -1.90
N TYR A 176 -3.57 7.24 -3.02
CA TYR A 176 -2.66 6.93 -4.11
C TYR A 176 -3.40 6.72 -5.43
N GLU A 177 -2.90 7.34 -6.49
CA GLU A 177 -3.36 7.12 -7.86
C GLU A 177 -2.35 6.25 -8.61
N MET A 178 -2.79 5.07 -9.03
CA MET A 178 -1.99 4.19 -9.87
C MET A 178 -1.98 4.74 -11.31
N PRO A 179 -0.81 5.03 -11.88
CA PRO A 179 -0.73 5.43 -13.27
C PRO A 179 -0.98 4.20 -14.16
N VAL A 180 -2.23 3.98 -14.58
CA VAL A 180 -2.61 2.85 -15.45
C VAL A 180 -3.35 3.36 -16.68
N ASP A 181 -2.70 3.26 -17.85
CA ASP A 181 -3.27 3.70 -19.13
C ASP A 181 -4.49 2.86 -19.58
N GLN A 182 -4.72 1.69 -18.96
CA GLN A 182 -5.74 0.71 -19.37
C GLN A 182 -6.90 0.56 -18.38
N ILE A 183 -6.85 1.22 -17.23
CA ILE A 183 -7.93 1.20 -16.26
C ILE A 183 -8.66 2.54 -16.35
N ALA A 184 -9.98 2.50 -16.56
CA ALA A 184 -10.78 3.72 -16.58
C ALA A 184 -10.68 4.41 -15.22
N SER A 185 -10.18 5.65 -15.22
CA SER A 185 -10.03 6.42 -14.00
C SER A 185 -11.39 6.73 -13.38
N VAL A 186 -11.50 6.61 -12.06
CA VAL A 186 -12.73 6.92 -11.31
C VAL A 186 -12.60 8.25 -10.57
N SER A 187 -13.69 9.02 -10.51
CA SER A 187 -13.71 10.28 -9.77
C SER A 187 -13.95 10.03 -8.27
N SER A 188 -13.56 10.96 -7.40
CA SER A 188 -13.83 10.84 -5.95
C SER A 188 -15.34 10.70 -5.64
N VAL A 189 -16.20 11.33 -6.43
CA VAL A 189 -17.66 11.22 -6.32
C VAL A 189 -18.15 9.80 -6.61
N ASP A 190 -17.52 9.11 -7.58
CA ASP A 190 -17.84 7.71 -7.86
C ASP A 190 -17.47 6.82 -6.67
N ILE A 191 -16.38 7.15 -5.96
CA ILE A 191 -15.92 6.43 -4.76
C ILE A 191 -16.85 6.70 -3.56
N GLU A 192 -17.30 7.94 -3.35
CA GLU A 192 -18.26 8.28 -2.29
C GLU A 192 -19.54 7.44 -2.41
N SER A 193 -20.03 7.22 -3.64
CA SER A 193 -21.19 6.36 -3.89
C SER A 193 -20.94 4.87 -3.55
N VAL A 194 -19.68 4.40 -3.59
CA VAL A 194 -19.30 3.06 -3.12
C VAL A 194 -19.34 2.99 -1.59
N CYS A 195 -18.99 4.09 -0.90
CA CYS A 195 -18.89 4.17 0.55
C CYS A 195 -20.24 4.05 1.26
N ASP A 196 -21.33 4.49 0.66
CA ASP A 196 -22.69 4.29 1.18
C ASP A 196 -23.05 2.80 1.37
N VAL A 197 -22.46 1.91 0.55
CA VAL A 197 -22.66 0.45 0.62
C VAL A 197 -21.77 -0.20 1.70
N LEU A 198 -20.64 0.44 2.04
CA LEU A 198 -19.65 -0.09 2.98
C LEU A 198 -20.11 -0.07 4.44
N ALA A 199 -20.80 1.00 4.86
CA ALA A 199 -21.25 1.20 6.24
C ALA A 199 -22.19 0.08 6.75
N GLN A 200 -22.78 -0.73 5.86
CA GLN A 200 -23.72 -1.78 6.22
C GLN A 200 -23.10 -3.19 6.23
N ASN A 201 -21.93 -3.39 5.63
CA ASN A 201 -21.45 -4.73 5.27
C ASN A 201 -20.13 -5.14 5.92
N VAL A 202 -19.31 -4.20 6.38
CA VAL A 202 -18.02 -4.54 7.00
C VAL A 202 -18.22 -5.00 8.45
N ARG A 203 -17.87 -6.25 8.74
CA ARG A 203 -17.85 -6.82 10.10
C ARG A 203 -16.41 -6.96 10.60
N ALA A 204 -15.65 -5.89 10.46
CA ALA A 204 -14.24 -5.85 10.81
C ALA A 204 -13.98 -5.50 12.28
N SER A 205 -12.81 -5.90 12.75
CA SER A 205 -12.15 -5.29 13.90
C SER A 205 -11.41 -4.01 13.46
N PHE A 206 -11.12 -3.09 14.38
CA PHE A 206 -10.41 -1.85 14.07
C PHE A 206 -9.17 -1.73 14.94
N SER A 207 -8.04 -1.39 14.33
CA SER A 207 -6.76 -1.24 15.04
C SER A 207 -5.97 -0.05 14.50
N ALA A 208 -5.15 0.54 15.36
CA ALA A 208 -4.28 1.64 14.99
C ALA A 208 -3.12 1.10 14.15
N ILE A 209 -3.11 1.40 12.85
CA ILE A 209 -2.15 0.82 11.89
C ILE A 209 -0.73 1.36 12.10
N ASN A 210 -0.61 2.54 12.70
CA ASN A 210 0.67 3.17 13.04
C ASN A 210 1.21 2.75 14.42
N GLU A 211 0.71 1.66 15.00
CA GLU A 211 1.25 1.04 16.21
C GLU A 211 1.89 -0.31 15.87
N VAL A 212 2.93 -0.66 16.61
CA VAL A 212 3.65 -1.94 16.47
C VAL A 212 2.73 -3.11 16.84
N ASN A 213 2.71 -4.14 16.00
CA ASN A 213 2.03 -5.38 16.29
C ASN A 213 2.82 -6.16 17.34
N THR A 214 2.35 -6.14 18.59
CA THR A 214 3.00 -6.84 19.69
C THR A 214 2.85 -8.37 19.64
N GLN A 215 1.97 -8.90 18.78
CA GLN A 215 1.79 -10.36 18.64
C GLN A 215 2.87 -10.98 17.74
N SER A 216 3.42 -10.25 16.76
CA SER A 216 4.50 -10.75 15.91
C SER A 216 5.83 -10.96 16.63
N ASP A 217 6.04 -10.28 17.76
CA ASP A 217 7.26 -10.43 18.57
C ASP A 217 7.25 -11.68 19.47
N GLN A 218 6.09 -12.31 19.69
CA GLN A 218 5.97 -13.43 20.64
C GLN A 218 6.21 -14.82 20.04
N VAL A 219 6.36 -14.94 18.72
CA VAL A 219 6.51 -16.25 18.06
C VAL A 219 7.58 -16.15 16.97
N MET A 220 8.83 -16.04 17.39
CA MET A 220 9.93 -16.67 16.66
C MET A 220 10.18 -18.03 17.32
N PRO A 221 9.67 -19.14 16.79
CA PRO A 221 10.18 -20.44 17.19
C PRO A 221 11.68 -20.43 16.84
N GLU A 222 12.55 -20.66 17.82
CA GLU A 222 13.98 -20.94 17.57
C GLU A 222 14.20 -22.06 16.52
N SER A 223 13.15 -22.84 16.20
CA SER A 223 13.15 -23.92 15.22
C SER A 223 12.72 -23.55 13.79
N SER A 224 12.27 -22.32 13.49
CA SER A 224 12.00 -21.88 12.10
C SER A 224 13.13 -21.05 11.51
N GLN A 225 14.36 -21.24 12.03
CA GLN A 225 15.54 -21.21 11.17
C GLN A 225 15.48 -22.42 10.20
N ALA A 226 14.43 -22.53 9.38
CA ALA A 226 14.67 -23.00 8.03
C ALA A 226 15.84 -22.16 7.56
N SER A 227 16.94 -22.78 7.13
CA SER A 227 18.06 -22.00 6.63
C SER A 227 17.49 -21.15 5.51
N VAL A 228 17.21 -19.88 5.81
CA VAL A 228 16.91 -18.86 4.83
C VAL A 228 18.25 -18.63 4.18
N THR A 229 18.63 -19.57 3.33
CA THR A 229 19.60 -19.35 2.29
C THR A 229 18.94 -18.23 1.50
N PRO A 230 19.44 -16.98 1.59
CA PRO A 230 18.95 -15.95 0.70
C PRO A 230 19.05 -16.58 -0.67
N ARG A 231 17.98 -16.55 -1.47
CA ARG A 231 18.17 -16.86 -2.88
C ARG A 231 19.24 -15.89 -3.33
N SER A 232 20.44 -16.42 -3.60
CA SER A 232 21.48 -15.73 -4.37
C SER A 232 21.00 -15.59 -5.81
N MET A 233 19.79 -15.05 -5.99
CA MET A 233 19.48 -14.26 -7.17
C MET A 233 20.46 -13.09 -7.11
N PRO A 234 21.03 -12.67 -8.25
CA PRO A 234 21.99 -11.57 -8.24
C PRO A 234 21.38 -10.44 -7.41
N ASN A 235 22.18 -9.86 -6.50
CA ASN A 235 21.81 -8.64 -5.77
C ASN A 235 21.01 -7.76 -6.74
N PRO A 236 19.83 -7.24 -6.34
CA PRO A 236 19.04 -6.42 -7.23
C PRO A 236 19.97 -5.42 -7.88
N LEU A 237 20.01 -5.47 -9.22
CA LEU A 237 20.84 -4.57 -9.99
C LEU A 237 20.50 -3.16 -9.50
N PRO A 238 21.48 -2.29 -9.22
CA PRO A 238 21.23 -0.95 -8.69
C PRO A 238 20.64 -0.06 -9.78
N VAL A 239 19.45 -0.43 -10.25
CA VAL A 239 18.70 0.24 -11.30
C VAL A 239 18.14 1.52 -10.69
N PRO A 240 18.45 2.69 -11.25
CA PRO A 240 17.94 3.94 -10.71
C PRO A 240 16.43 4.02 -10.89
N HIS A 241 15.74 4.57 -9.90
CA HIS A 241 14.30 4.79 -9.98
C HIS A 241 13.97 5.81 -11.08
N VAL A 242 12.92 5.52 -11.85
CA VAL A 242 12.30 6.46 -12.79
C VAL A 242 10.80 6.47 -12.52
N ALA A 243 10.28 7.63 -12.14
CA ALA A 243 8.85 7.81 -11.89
C ALA A 243 8.04 7.59 -13.19
N GLN A 244 6.93 6.86 -13.10
CA GLN A 244 6.00 6.68 -14.20
C GLN A 244 5.05 7.89 -14.27
N THR A 245 5.28 8.78 -15.22
CA THR A 245 4.39 9.92 -15.53
C THR A 245 3.57 9.70 -16.80
N GLY A 246 3.57 8.48 -17.34
CA GLY A 246 2.98 8.10 -18.62
C GLY A 246 3.03 6.59 -18.79
N VAL A 247 3.38 6.11 -19.98
CA VAL A 247 3.43 4.66 -20.28
C VAL A 247 4.39 3.92 -19.35
N CYS A 248 3.91 2.85 -18.71
CA CYS A 248 4.68 2.05 -17.76
C CYS A 248 5.92 1.39 -18.38
N GLY A 249 5.79 0.89 -19.62
CA GLY A 249 6.90 0.30 -20.37
C GLY A 249 8.04 1.29 -20.64
N VAL A 250 7.72 2.57 -20.86
CA VAL A 250 8.71 3.64 -21.05
C VAL A 250 9.45 3.93 -19.74
N ALA A 251 8.74 3.99 -18.60
CA ALA A 251 9.38 4.18 -17.30
C ALA A 251 10.36 3.04 -16.99
N ALA A 252 9.92 1.80 -17.20
CA ALA A 252 10.72 0.60 -16.97
C ALA A 252 11.98 0.60 -17.85
N TRP A 253 11.87 0.94 -19.14
CA TRP A 253 13.03 0.99 -20.02
C TRP A 253 13.97 2.16 -19.73
N ALA A 254 13.45 3.33 -19.36
CA ALA A 254 14.29 4.44 -18.92
C ALA A 254 15.20 4.02 -17.75
N ALA A 255 14.63 3.30 -16.77
CA ALA A 255 15.39 2.79 -15.64
C ALA A 255 16.51 1.82 -16.08
N VAL A 256 16.19 0.86 -16.95
CA VAL A 256 17.18 -0.11 -17.45
C VAL A 256 18.27 0.55 -18.30
N LEU A 257 17.92 1.51 -19.17
CA LEU A 257 18.89 2.24 -19.98
C LEU A 257 19.81 3.09 -19.10
N ASN A 258 19.26 3.79 -18.10
CA ASN A 258 20.04 4.57 -17.14
C ASN A 258 21.03 3.69 -16.38
N TYR A 259 20.59 2.52 -15.93
CA TYR A 259 21.46 1.54 -15.29
C TYR A 259 22.58 1.07 -16.21
N ARG A 260 22.23 0.61 -17.42
CA ARG A 260 23.14 -0.12 -18.29
C ARG A 260 24.12 0.79 -19.04
N PHE A 261 23.68 1.99 -19.38
CA PHE A 261 24.42 2.92 -20.24
C PHE A 261 24.77 4.23 -19.56
N GLY A 262 24.43 4.40 -18.27
CA GLY A 262 24.71 5.63 -17.52
C GLY A 262 23.94 6.85 -18.04
N THR A 263 22.79 6.63 -18.69
CA THR A 263 21.91 7.71 -19.14
C THR A 263 21.13 8.33 -17.98
N SER A 264 20.33 9.37 -18.26
CA SER A 264 19.50 10.04 -17.26
C SER A 264 18.08 10.30 -17.78
N TYR A 265 17.52 9.32 -18.48
CA TYR A 265 16.16 9.37 -18.98
C TYR A 265 15.14 9.40 -17.84
N THR A 266 14.23 10.36 -17.91
CA THR A 266 12.91 10.32 -17.27
C THR A 266 11.89 9.69 -18.23
N ASN A 267 10.72 9.30 -17.73
CA ASN A 267 9.62 8.78 -18.56
C ASN A 267 9.32 9.73 -19.75
N ALA A 268 9.17 11.03 -19.50
CA ALA A 268 8.91 12.03 -20.52
C ALA A 268 10.05 12.17 -21.56
N THR A 269 11.31 12.17 -21.12
CA THR A 269 12.44 12.33 -22.04
C THR A 269 12.65 11.10 -22.93
N LEU A 270 12.45 9.89 -22.40
CA LEU A 270 12.52 8.68 -23.21
C LEU A 270 11.32 8.57 -24.15
N ALA A 271 10.11 8.87 -23.68
CA ALA A 271 8.92 8.90 -24.53
C ALA A 271 9.13 9.83 -25.73
N THR A 272 9.70 11.02 -25.50
CA THR A 272 10.04 11.97 -26.56
C THR A 272 11.10 11.43 -27.51
N ALA A 273 12.14 10.76 -26.98
CA ALA A 273 13.19 10.17 -27.81
C ALA A 273 12.70 8.99 -28.67
N MET A 274 11.62 8.33 -28.25
CA MET A 274 11.01 7.19 -28.95
C MET A 274 9.85 7.57 -29.89
N ALA A 275 9.30 8.79 -29.77
CA ALA A 275 7.97 9.15 -30.27
C ALA A 275 7.76 9.01 -31.79
N ASP A 276 8.82 9.13 -32.61
CA ASP A 276 8.68 9.15 -34.07
C ASP A 276 8.85 7.75 -34.69
N ASP A 277 9.88 7.02 -34.29
CA ASP A 277 10.27 5.76 -34.94
C ASP A 277 9.94 4.50 -34.10
N TYR A 278 9.64 4.68 -32.81
CA TYR A 278 9.53 3.59 -31.84
C TYR A 278 8.21 3.62 -31.06
N SER A 279 7.12 3.99 -31.72
CA SER A 279 5.77 4.06 -31.15
C SER A 279 4.77 3.19 -31.92
N ASN A 280 5.20 2.02 -32.39
CA ASN A 280 4.47 1.21 -33.37
C ASN A 280 3.43 0.26 -32.74
N GLY A 281 3.24 0.30 -31.43
CA GLY A 281 2.16 -0.44 -30.77
C GLY A 281 0.79 0.23 -30.86
N THR A 282 -0.18 -0.33 -30.14
CA THR A 282 -1.57 0.13 -30.18
C THR A 282 -1.70 1.53 -29.57
N GLY A 283 -2.39 2.43 -30.27
CA GLY A 283 -2.63 3.80 -29.78
C GLY A 283 -1.39 4.70 -29.76
N GLY A 284 -0.32 4.35 -30.49
CA GLY A 284 0.95 5.07 -30.46
C GLY A 284 1.78 4.75 -29.21
N ILE A 285 1.46 3.69 -28.48
CA ILE A 285 2.21 3.22 -27.32
C ILE A 285 3.33 2.28 -27.80
N PRO A 286 4.59 2.48 -27.38
CA PRO A 286 5.67 1.57 -27.75
C PRO A 286 5.43 0.14 -27.28
N ASN A 287 5.66 -0.82 -28.16
CA ASN A 287 5.61 -2.25 -27.86
C ASN A 287 7.01 -2.82 -27.52
N MET A 288 7.10 -4.11 -27.20
CA MET A 288 8.39 -4.73 -26.82
C MET A 288 9.46 -4.75 -27.92
N ASP A 289 9.07 -4.73 -29.20
CA ASP A 289 10.03 -4.58 -30.31
C ASP A 289 10.57 -3.16 -30.38
N ASP A 290 9.70 -2.17 -30.21
CA ASP A 290 10.09 -0.76 -30.23
C ASP A 290 11.17 -0.45 -29.17
N TYR A 291 10.98 -0.94 -27.94
CA TYR A 291 11.97 -0.74 -26.90
C TYR A 291 13.29 -1.48 -27.17
N ARG A 292 13.22 -2.70 -27.72
CA ARG A 292 14.41 -3.47 -28.10
C ARG A 292 15.19 -2.74 -29.18
N ASP A 293 14.50 -2.30 -30.23
CA ASP A 293 15.10 -1.69 -31.40
C ASP A 293 15.67 -0.32 -31.05
N TYR A 294 14.97 0.50 -30.26
CA TYR A 294 15.52 1.75 -29.72
C TYR A 294 16.82 1.51 -28.93
N ALA A 295 16.83 0.53 -28.02
CA ALA A 295 18.02 0.20 -27.24
C ALA A 295 19.19 -0.27 -28.14
N ASN A 296 18.91 -1.03 -29.20
CA ASN A 296 19.93 -1.51 -30.12
C ASN A 296 20.47 -0.39 -31.03
N ASP A 297 19.58 0.41 -31.59
CA ASP A 297 19.94 1.44 -32.57
C ASP A 297 20.68 2.60 -31.90
N VAL A 298 20.26 3.00 -30.70
CA VAL A 298 20.81 4.18 -30.00
C VAL A 298 21.98 3.83 -29.08
N HIS A 299 21.95 2.64 -28.46
CA HIS A 299 22.89 2.26 -27.40
C HIS A 299 23.73 1.02 -27.72
N ASP A 300 23.59 0.42 -28.90
CA ASP A 300 24.24 -0.85 -29.29
C ASP A 300 24.02 -1.94 -28.20
N ALA A 301 22.79 -2.01 -27.71
CA ALA A 301 22.47 -2.79 -26.52
C ALA A 301 22.55 -4.31 -26.74
N GLY A 302 22.58 -4.80 -27.98
CA GLY A 302 22.52 -6.23 -28.29
C GLY A 302 21.30 -6.94 -27.68
N CYS A 303 20.21 -6.21 -27.44
CA CYS A 303 18.96 -6.73 -26.92
C CYS A 303 18.34 -7.69 -27.95
N VAL A 304 18.09 -8.93 -27.51
CA VAL A 304 17.42 -9.97 -28.29
C VAL A 304 16.12 -10.36 -27.59
N ARG A 305 15.11 -10.79 -28.36
CA ARG A 305 13.96 -11.45 -27.75
C ARG A 305 14.44 -12.74 -27.11
N ALA A 306 14.12 -12.93 -25.82
CA ALA A 306 14.25 -14.23 -25.21
C ALA A 306 13.26 -15.18 -25.89
N ASN A 307 13.73 -16.03 -26.81
CA ASN A 307 12.94 -17.15 -27.32
C ASN A 307 12.78 -18.14 -26.16
N SER A 308 11.60 -18.15 -25.53
CA SER A 308 11.15 -19.10 -24.49
C SER A 308 12.28 -19.94 -23.86
N LEU A 309 13.12 -19.33 -23.03
CA LEU A 309 14.08 -20.06 -22.20
C LEU A 309 13.35 -20.62 -20.96
N PHE A 310 12.39 -21.51 -21.21
CA PHE A 310 11.85 -22.46 -20.24
C PHE A 310 11.66 -23.81 -20.92
N SER A 311 12.75 -24.30 -21.50
CA SER A 311 13.00 -25.72 -21.67
C SER A 311 14.40 -26.00 -21.12
N ALA A 312 14.56 -25.85 -19.81
CA ALA A 312 15.70 -26.40 -19.08
C ALA A 312 15.22 -27.67 -18.37
N GLN A 313 15.94 -28.74 -18.67
CA GLN A 313 15.81 -30.11 -18.16
C GLN A 313 15.94 -30.20 -16.64
#